data_AF-A0A4U9V8H1-F1
#
_entry.id   AF-A0A4U9V8H1-F1
#
_cell.length_a   1.000
_cell.length_b   1.000
_cell.length_c   1.000
_cell.angle_alpha   90.00
_cell.angle_beta   90.00
_cell.angle_gamma   90.00
#
_symmetry.space_group_name_H-M   'P 1'
#
loop_
_entity.id
_entity.type
_entity.pdbx_description
1 polymer ?
#
loop_
_entity_poly.entity_id
_entity_poly.type
_entity_poly.pdbx_seq_one_letter_code
_entity_poly.pdbx_strand_id
1 'polypeptide(L)'
;MNLSNLEDRQYEMEALGFSKESTAKMQELMEKNVPEFKLYESKQTPKGIVDYRLHYKKSAQSDFYYFNKFDVTVDRNRLRTPESKYMVITPTEGDKSLVRKFDTPYEAIEYFKQQPNSELAIGKDVRSRTKLAQIENSKMIYTERSFRQTYSQPPLPQTFYIDNGKGFSKEQAGNLMLGNAVYRDDLLNFQGVGYQAWVTLNFNKERDRYGNYPMNQYNDPAYGFDLNETLEKFRIKEMEKPETAKKLEASVRNGNMPMVTVENQNNETQKVRLEVAVRFRNLNFFREDGKPVMREQFLKEGQDLSQSRANAMGLGQNQNEARTARMAR
;
A
#
# COMPACT_ATOMS: atom_id res chain seq x y z
N MET A 1 -1.29 -29.45 16.65
CA MET A 1 -1.56 -27.99 16.67
C MET A 1 -1.51 -27.53 18.11
N ASN A 2 -0.73 -26.49 18.39
CA ASN A 2 -0.65 -25.88 19.72
C ASN A 2 -1.74 -24.81 19.87
N LEU A 3 -2.58 -24.90 20.92
CA LEU A 3 -3.73 -24.00 21.11
C LEU A 3 -3.32 -22.58 21.52
N SER A 4 -2.36 -22.42 22.41
CA SER A 4 -1.85 -21.08 22.78
C SER A 4 -1.24 -20.37 21.58
N ASN A 5 -0.51 -21.09 20.73
CA ASN A 5 0.02 -20.55 19.49
C ASN A 5 -1.08 -20.13 18.50
N LEU A 6 -2.21 -20.84 18.46
CA LEU A 6 -3.37 -20.44 17.66
C LEU A 6 -3.98 -19.13 18.18
N GLU A 7 -4.18 -19.02 19.50
CA GLU A 7 -4.68 -17.79 20.13
C GLU A 7 -3.76 -16.60 19.83
N ASP A 8 -2.45 -16.78 19.91
CA ASP A 8 -1.47 -15.75 19.52
C ASP A 8 -1.65 -15.32 18.07
N ARG A 9 -1.76 -16.28 17.11
CA ARG A 9 -1.95 -15.95 15.69
C ARG A 9 -3.28 -15.26 15.43
N GLN A 10 -4.34 -15.62 16.16
CA GLN A 10 -5.65 -14.95 16.06
C GLN A 10 -5.56 -13.50 16.55
N TYR A 11 -4.90 -13.28 17.69
CA TYR A 11 -4.64 -11.93 18.21
C TYR A 11 -3.82 -11.08 17.23
N GLU A 12 -2.76 -11.63 16.65
CA GLU A 12 -1.94 -10.92 15.66
C GLU A 12 -2.75 -10.49 14.42
N MET A 13 -3.61 -11.38 13.92
CA MET A 13 -4.48 -11.09 12.78
C MET A 13 -5.43 -9.93 13.09
N GLU A 14 -6.02 -9.92 14.29
CA GLU A 14 -6.89 -8.84 14.75
C GLU A 14 -6.11 -7.53 14.94
N ALA A 15 -4.99 -7.56 15.65
CA ALA A 15 -4.16 -6.39 15.93
C ALA A 15 -3.64 -5.71 14.65
N LEU A 16 -3.32 -6.49 13.62
CA LEU A 16 -2.85 -5.98 12.33
C LEU A 16 -4.00 -5.59 11.38
N GLY A 17 -5.26 -5.86 11.75
CA GLY A 17 -6.45 -5.47 10.99
C GLY A 17 -6.78 -6.39 9.80
N PHE A 18 -6.40 -7.67 9.87
CA PHE A 18 -6.83 -8.69 8.90
C PHE A 18 -8.24 -9.20 9.21
N SER A 19 -8.91 -9.76 8.21
CA SER A 19 -10.31 -10.15 8.33
C SER A 19 -10.52 -11.43 9.12
N LYS A 20 -11.71 -11.57 9.73
CA LYS A 20 -12.13 -12.81 10.39
C LYS A 20 -12.16 -14.01 9.42
N GLU A 21 -12.42 -13.78 8.14
CA GLU A 21 -12.38 -14.83 7.11
C GLU A 21 -10.97 -15.39 6.95
N SER A 22 -9.95 -14.53 6.82
CA SER A 22 -8.56 -14.97 6.77
C SER A 22 -8.12 -15.62 8.08
N THR A 23 -8.57 -15.13 9.23
CA THR A 23 -8.30 -15.76 10.54
C THR A 23 -8.87 -17.17 10.61
N ALA A 24 -10.10 -17.39 10.12
CA ALA A 24 -10.69 -18.72 10.04
C ALA A 24 -9.91 -19.63 9.08
N LYS A 25 -9.47 -19.10 7.93
CA LYS A 25 -8.68 -19.87 6.96
C LYS A 25 -7.30 -20.24 7.49
N MET A 26 -6.66 -19.32 8.22
CA MET A 26 -5.41 -19.55 8.93
C MET A 26 -5.55 -20.73 9.89
N GLN A 27 -6.58 -20.71 10.73
CA GLN A 27 -6.87 -21.77 11.69
C GLN A 27 -7.09 -23.12 10.98
N GLU A 28 -7.92 -23.17 9.94
CA GLU A 28 -8.18 -24.38 9.16
C GLU A 28 -6.87 -25.01 8.62
N LEU A 29 -5.95 -24.19 8.12
CA LEU A 29 -4.67 -24.66 7.58
C LEU A 29 -3.70 -25.12 8.67
N MET A 30 -3.73 -24.50 9.84
CA MET A 30 -2.98 -24.93 11.03
C MET A 30 -3.52 -26.26 11.58
N GLU A 31 -4.84 -26.43 11.64
CA GLU A 31 -5.51 -27.68 12.05
C GLU A 31 -5.15 -28.84 11.11
N LYS A 32 -5.07 -28.55 9.80
CA LYS A 32 -4.61 -29.50 8.77
C LYS A 32 -3.09 -29.74 8.76
N ASN A 33 -2.36 -29.11 9.67
CA ASN A 33 -0.91 -29.26 9.82
C ASN A 33 -0.13 -28.93 8.54
N VAL A 34 -0.61 -27.97 7.73
CA VAL A 34 0.07 -27.55 6.50
C VAL A 34 1.36 -26.83 6.89
N PRO A 35 2.56 -27.29 6.51
CA PRO A 35 3.82 -26.77 7.06
C PRO A 35 4.15 -25.34 6.61
N GLU A 36 3.72 -24.94 5.41
CA GLU A 36 3.90 -23.59 4.89
C GLU A 36 2.67 -23.24 4.03
N PHE A 37 2.09 -22.07 4.26
CA PHE A 37 0.93 -21.60 3.50
C PHE A 37 0.89 -20.08 3.40
N LYS A 38 0.05 -19.60 2.48
CA LYS A 38 -0.17 -18.18 2.24
C LYS A 38 -1.66 -17.87 2.31
N LEU A 39 -1.99 -16.71 2.87
CA LEU A 39 -3.33 -16.15 2.85
C LEU A 39 -3.33 -14.88 2.02
N TYR A 40 -4.47 -14.58 1.40
CA TYR A 40 -4.61 -13.49 0.45
C TYR A 40 -5.81 -12.65 0.81
N GLU A 41 -5.62 -11.33 0.89
CA GLU A 41 -6.69 -10.35 1.00
C GLU A 41 -6.47 -9.22 0.00
N SER A 42 -7.56 -8.58 -0.43
CA SER A 42 -7.50 -7.42 -1.33
C SER A 42 -8.41 -6.30 -0.84
N LYS A 43 -8.02 -5.05 -1.07
CA LYS A 43 -8.82 -3.85 -0.78
C LYS A 43 -8.88 -2.97 -2.02
N GLN A 44 -10.09 -2.67 -2.50
CA GLN A 44 -10.29 -1.71 -3.58
C GLN A 44 -10.01 -0.29 -3.07
N THR A 45 -9.31 0.50 -3.89
CA THR A 45 -9.04 1.92 -3.63
C THR A 45 -9.23 2.74 -4.91
N PRO A 46 -9.30 4.08 -4.83
CA PRO A 46 -9.32 4.93 -6.02
C PRO A 46 -8.06 4.81 -6.90
N LYS A 47 -6.92 4.40 -6.31
CA LYS A 47 -5.62 4.27 -7.00
C LYS A 47 -5.34 2.85 -7.50
N GLY A 48 -6.31 1.93 -7.41
CA GLY A 48 -6.16 0.52 -7.78
C GLY A 48 -6.54 -0.44 -6.64
N ILE A 49 -6.17 -1.71 -6.76
CA ILE A 49 -6.40 -2.72 -5.72
C ILE A 49 -5.10 -2.94 -4.97
N VAL A 50 -5.18 -2.88 -3.64
CA VAL A 50 -4.09 -3.25 -2.74
C VAL A 50 -4.24 -4.71 -2.36
N ASP A 51 -3.24 -5.52 -2.66
CA ASP A 51 -3.17 -6.93 -2.28
C ASP A 51 -2.27 -7.15 -1.10
N TYR A 52 -2.67 -8.09 -0.24
CA TYR A 52 -1.93 -8.53 0.92
C TYR A 52 -1.71 -10.03 0.79
N ARG A 53 -0.46 -10.46 0.93
CA ARG A 53 -0.08 -11.88 0.94
C ARG A 53 0.64 -12.20 2.24
N LEU A 54 -0.04 -12.89 3.14
CA LEU A 54 0.46 -13.23 4.46
C LEU A 54 1.22 -14.55 4.40
N HIS A 55 2.43 -14.61 4.97
CA HIS A 55 3.27 -15.80 4.91
C HIS A 55 3.30 -16.51 6.26
N TYR A 56 2.84 -17.76 6.28
CA TYR A 56 2.84 -18.61 7.46
C TYR A 56 3.77 -19.79 7.28
N LYS A 57 4.51 -20.11 8.34
CA LYS A 57 5.38 -21.28 8.37
C LYS A 57 5.37 -21.95 9.73
N LYS A 58 5.26 -23.28 9.75
CA LYS A 58 5.41 -24.11 10.94
C LYS A 58 6.89 -24.27 11.30
N SER A 59 7.18 -24.30 12.60
CA SER A 59 8.47 -24.70 13.14
C SER A 59 8.84 -26.11 12.71
N ALA A 60 10.11 -26.34 12.39
CA ALA A 60 10.64 -27.69 12.20
C ALA A 60 10.81 -28.45 13.52
N GLN A 61 10.84 -27.74 14.65
CA GLN A 61 11.16 -28.29 15.98
C GLN A 61 9.97 -28.31 16.93
N SER A 62 8.84 -27.71 16.54
CA SER A 62 7.65 -27.61 17.40
C SER A 62 6.36 -27.53 16.58
N ASP A 63 5.23 -27.45 17.28
CA ASP A 63 3.91 -27.27 16.69
C ASP A 63 3.52 -25.81 16.43
N PHE A 64 4.49 -24.90 16.55
CA PHE A 64 4.25 -23.47 16.43
C PHE A 64 4.23 -23.04 14.97
N TYR A 65 3.30 -22.18 14.64
CA TYR A 65 3.22 -21.43 13.41
C TYR A 65 3.65 -19.99 13.63
N TYR A 66 4.34 -19.43 12.64
CA TYR A 66 4.87 -18.08 12.65
C TYR A 66 4.30 -17.26 11.51
N PHE A 67 3.83 -16.04 11.83
CA PHE A 67 3.45 -15.01 10.88
C PHE A 67 4.40 -13.82 11.04
N ASN A 68 5.54 -13.89 10.34
CA ASN A 68 6.62 -12.91 10.53
C ASN A 68 6.59 -11.77 9.51
N LYS A 69 5.85 -11.95 8.41
CA LYS A 69 5.80 -10.99 7.32
C LYS A 69 4.58 -11.16 6.43
N PHE A 70 4.22 -10.06 5.78
CA PHE A 70 3.30 -10.06 4.65
C PHE A 70 3.84 -9.18 3.53
N ASP A 71 3.46 -9.50 2.30
CA ASP A 71 3.75 -8.65 1.15
C ASP A 71 2.55 -7.81 0.79
N VAL A 72 2.80 -6.58 0.33
CA VAL A 72 1.80 -5.68 -0.22
C VAL A 72 2.14 -5.30 -1.64
N THR A 73 1.14 -5.34 -2.52
CA THR A 73 1.26 -4.93 -3.93
C THR A 73 0.11 -4.02 -4.29
N VAL A 74 0.32 -3.05 -5.19
CA VAL A 74 -0.75 -2.21 -5.74
C VAL A 74 -0.92 -2.54 -7.20
N ASP A 75 -2.03 -3.19 -7.53
CA ASP A 75 -2.43 -3.44 -8.90
C ASP A 75 -3.27 -2.28 -9.43
N ARG A 76 -2.74 -1.59 -10.44
CA ARG A 76 -3.40 -0.46 -11.11
C ARG A 76 -4.14 -0.87 -12.39
N ASN A 77 -4.20 -2.17 -12.69
CA ASN A 77 -5.00 -2.69 -13.78
C ASN A 77 -6.48 -2.44 -13.52
N ARG A 78 -7.10 -1.62 -14.37
CA ARG A 78 -8.51 -1.21 -14.24
C ARG A 78 -9.50 -2.35 -14.44
N LEU A 79 -9.08 -3.45 -15.07
CA LEU A 79 -9.91 -4.64 -15.30
C LEU A 79 -9.99 -5.55 -14.08
N ARG A 80 -9.17 -5.31 -13.06
CA ARG A 80 -9.13 -6.16 -11.87
C ARG A 80 -10.24 -5.78 -10.89
N THR A 81 -10.85 -6.80 -10.31
CA THR A 81 -11.75 -6.68 -9.16
C THR A 81 -11.19 -7.53 -8.01
N PRO A 82 -11.61 -7.31 -6.75
CA PRO A 82 -11.20 -8.15 -5.62
C PRO A 82 -11.49 -9.65 -5.81
N GLU A 83 -12.53 -9.99 -6.58
CA GLU A 83 -12.90 -11.39 -6.87
C GLU A 83 -12.16 -11.98 -8.08
N SER A 84 -11.51 -11.14 -8.89
CA SER A 84 -10.83 -11.60 -10.10
C SER A 84 -9.50 -12.27 -9.74
N LYS A 85 -9.18 -13.36 -10.44
CA LYS A 85 -7.85 -13.98 -10.46
C LYS A 85 -7.20 -13.80 -11.82
N TYR A 86 -5.88 -13.74 -11.83
CA TYR A 86 -5.11 -13.90 -13.06
C TYR A 86 -5.06 -15.39 -13.41
N MET A 87 -5.09 -15.70 -14.71
CA MET A 87 -5.11 -17.05 -15.24
C MET A 87 -4.14 -17.16 -16.40
N VAL A 88 -3.28 -18.19 -16.36
CA VAL A 88 -2.51 -18.61 -17.52
C VAL A 88 -3.13 -19.90 -18.04
N ILE A 89 -3.57 -19.85 -19.30
CA ILE A 89 -4.29 -20.91 -19.98
C ILE A 89 -3.38 -21.44 -21.07
N THR A 90 -2.88 -22.66 -20.89
CA THR A 90 -1.97 -23.34 -21.80
C THR A 90 -2.75 -24.40 -22.57
N PRO A 91 -2.81 -24.34 -23.91
CA PRO A 91 -3.41 -25.40 -24.71
C PRO A 91 -2.69 -26.74 -24.46
N THR A 92 -3.45 -27.83 -24.40
CA THR A 92 -2.90 -29.20 -24.35
C THR A 92 -3.30 -29.97 -25.59
N GLU A 93 -2.82 -31.21 -25.77
CA GLU A 93 -3.26 -32.04 -26.91
C GLU A 93 -4.78 -32.30 -26.81
N GLY A 94 -5.52 -31.91 -27.87
CA GLY A 94 -7.00 -31.96 -27.93
C GLY A 94 -7.71 -30.66 -27.50
N ASP A 95 -9.03 -30.70 -27.31
CA ASP A 95 -9.87 -29.54 -26.91
C ASP A 95 -9.75 -29.18 -25.40
N LYS A 96 -8.68 -29.58 -24.74
CA LYS A 96 -8.43 -29.33 -23.31
C LYS A 96 -7.34 -28.28 -23.12
N SER A 97 -7.44 -27.54 -22.02
CA SER A 97 -6.43 -26.56 -21.60
C SER A 97 -6.07 -26.73 -20.13
N LEU A 98 -4.79 -26.54 -19.82
CA LEU A 98 -4.33 -26.39 -18.44
C LEU A 98 -4.55 -24.95 -18.01
N VAL A 99 -5.19 -24.75 -16.85
CA VAL A 99 -5.44 -23.41 -16.29
C VAL A 99 -4.73 -23.28 -14.95
N ARG A 100 -3.79 -22.34 -14.87
CA ARG A 100 -3.12 -21.98 -13.62
C ARG A 100 -3.59 -20.61 -13.15
N LYS A 101 -4.08 -20.53 -11.91
CA LYS A 101 -4.59 -19.30 -11.29
C LYS A 101 -3.51 -18.63 -10.43
N PHE A 102 -3.54 -17.30 -10.39
CA PHE A 102 -2.62 -16.46 -9.64
C PHE A 102 -3.36 -15.29 -9.01
N ASP A 103 -2.93 -14.89 -7.82
CA ASP A 103 -3.51 -13.76 -7.08
C ASP A 103 -2.93 -12.42 -7.54
N THR A 104 -1.66 -12.42 -7.98
CA THR A 104 -0.92 -11.23 -8.37
C THR A 104 -0.58 -11.23 -9.86
N PRO A 105 -0.54 -10.05 -10.51
CA PRO A 105 -0.09 -9.95 -11.90
C PRO A 105 1.39 -10.35 -12.03
N TYR A 106 2.22 -10.06 -11.03
CA TYR A 106 3.65 -10.40 -11.06
C TYR A 106 3.88 -11.91 -11.24
N GLU A 107 3.28 -12.73 -10.38
CA GLU A 107 3.43 -14.19 -10.48
C GLU A 107 2.84 -14.75 -11.77
N ALA A 108 1.70 -14.21 -12.21
CA ALA A 108 1.05 -14.61 -13.44
C ALA A 108 1.91 -14.31 -14.67
N ILE A 109 2.49 -13.11 -14.74
CA ILE A 109 3.35 -12.66 -15.84
C ILE A 109 4.66 -13.47 -15.86
N GLU A 110 5.29 -13.69 -14.70
CA GLU A 110 6.52 -14.49 -14.61
C GLU A 110 6.29 -15.92 -15.13
N TYR A 111 5.20 -16.56 -14.73
CA TYR A 111 4.86 -17.90 -15.23
C TYR A 111 4.48 -17.89 -16.71
N PHE A 112 3.68 -16.92 -17.15
CA PHE A 112 3.21 -16.75 -18.53
C PHE A 112 4.38 -16.61 -19.51
N LYS A 113 5.39 -15.79 -19.17
CA LYS A 113 6.59 -15.57 -20.01
C LYS A 113 7.42 -16.83 -20.25
N GLN A 114 7.27 -17.84 -19.39
CA GLN A 114 7.97 -19.13 -19.54
C GLN A 114 7.19 -20.12 -20.43
N GLN A 115 5.96 -19.80 -20.84
CA GLN A 115 5.14 -20.69 -21.65
C GLN A 115 5.37 -20.44 -23.15
N PRO A 116 5.52 -21.49 -23.98
CA PRO A 116 5.72 -21.34 -25.42
C PRO A 116 4.44 -20.96 -26.17
N ASN A 117 3.28 -21.40 -25.67
CA ASN A 117 1.95 -21.13 -26.23
C ASN A 117 0.97 -20.98 -25.07
N SER A 118 0.47 -19.78 -24.82
CA SER A 118 -0.51 -19.58 -23.74
C SER A 118 -1.27 -18.26 -23.86
N GLU A 119 -2.40 -18.19 -23.17
CA GLU A 119 -3.20 -16.99 -22.95
C GLU A 119 -3.08 -16.55 -21.49
N LEU A 120 -2.73 -15.29 -21.25
CA LEU A 120 -2.89 -14.64 -19.95
C LEU A 120 -4.24 -13.93 -19.94
N ALA A 121 -5.05 -14.20 -18.93
CA ALA A 121 -6.38 -13.65 -18.77
C ALA A 121 -6.65 -13.24 -17.31
N ILE A 122 -7.72 -12.48 -17.11
CA ILE A 122 -8.23 -12.10 -15.79
C ILE A 122 -9.73 -12.30 -15.71
N GLY A 123 -10.24 -12.77 -14.57
CA GLY A 123 -11.68 -12.97 -14.37
C GLY A 123 -11.96 -13.77 -13.10
N LYS A 124 -13.24 -13.94 -12.74
CA LYS A 124 -13.64 -14.81 -11.62
C LYS A 124 -13.35 -16.28 -11.95
N ASP A 125 -13.62 -16.66 -13.20
CA ASP A 125 -13.33 -17.98 -13.75
C ASP A 125 -12.99 -17.91 -15.26
N VAL A 126 -12.74 -19.08 -15.86
CA VAL A 126 -12.36 -19.22 -17.26
C VAL A 126 -13.48 -18.81 -18.23
N ARG A 127 -14.75 -18.96 -17.83
CA ARG A 127 -15.92 -18.62 -18.66
C ARG A 127 -16.14 -17.10 -18.68
N SER A 128 -15.87 -16.42 -17.57
CA SER A 128 -15.99 -14.96 -17.45
C SER A 128 -14.66 -14.22 -17.66
N ARG A 129 -13.69 -14.82 -18.36
CA ARG A 129 -12.34 -14.27 -18.47
C ARG A 129 -12.25 -13.17 -19.53
N THR A 130 -11.41 -12.19 -19.27
CA THR A 130 -10.93 -11.20 -20.23
C THR A 130 -9.48 -11.50 -20.58
N LYS A 131 -9.19 -11.68 -21.88
CA LYS A 131 -7.84 -11.88 -22.38
C LYS A 131 -6.99 -10.63 -22.16
N LEU A 132 -5.80 -10.79 -21.61
CA LEU A 132 -4.84 -9.72 -21.33
C LEU A 132 -3.59 -9.80 -22.22
N ALA A 133 -3.09 -11.01 -22.50
CA ALA A 133 -1.95 -11.21 -23.38
C ALA A 133 -1.98 -12.63 -24.00
N GLN A 134 -1.27 -12.83 -25.13
CA GLN A 134 -1.15 -14.14 -25.77
C GLN A 134 0.24 -14.36 -26.38
N ILE A 135 0.90 -15.43 -25.97
CA ILE A 135 2.16 -15.90 -26.55
C ILE A 135 1.86 -17.06 -27.49
N GLU A 136 2.45 -17.02 -28.68
CA GLU A 136 2.50 -18.14 -29.62
C GLU A 136 3.92 -18.34 -30.12
N ASN A 137 4.40 -19.59 -30.14
CA ASN A 137 5.77 -19.94 -30.51
C ASN A 137 6.82 -19.07 -29.78
N SER A 138 6.61 -18.87 -28.47
CA SER A 138 7.43 -18.01 -27.60
C SER A 138 7.49 -16.53 -28.00
N LYS A 139 6.60 -16.07 -28.88
CA LYS A 139 6.49 -14.67 -29.30
C LYS A 139 5.21 -14.05 -28.79
N MET A 140 5.31 -12.82 -28.30
CA MET A 140 4.15 -12.05 -27.88
C MET A 140 3.36 -11.59 -29.11
N ILE A 141 2.16 -12.14 -29.31
CA ILE A 141 1.29 -11.80 -30.45
C ILE A 141 0.15 -10.84 -30.07
N TYR A 142 -0.18 -10.74 -28.78
CA TYR A 142 -1.22 -9.85 -28.29
C TYR A 142 -0.92 -9.34 -26.88
N THR A 143 -1.22 -8.07 -26.63
CA THR A 143 -1.29 -7.49 -25.28
C THR A 143 -2.36 -6.41 -25.26
N GLU A 144 -3.34 -6.57 -24.37
CA GLU A 144 -4.42 -5.61 -24.13
C GLU A 144 -3.83 -4.24 -23.75
N ARG A 145 -4.37 -3.16 -24.32
CA ARG A 145 -3.79 -1.82 -24.25
C ARG A 145 -3.65 -1.32 -22.81
N SER A 146 -4.69 -1.48 -21.99
CA SER A 146 -4.67 -1.06 -20.59
C SER A 146 -3.73 -1.92 -19.72
N PHE A 147 -3.42 -3.14 -20.16
CA PHE A 147 -2.52 -4.07 -19.48
C PHE A 147 -1.04 -3.92 -19.84
N ARG A 148 -0.69 -3.26 -20.97
CA ARG A 148 0.70 -3.13 -21.44
C ARG A 148 1.67 -2.63 -20.38
N GLN A 149 1.28 -1.61 -19.60
CA GLN A 149 2.13 -1.07 -18.54
C GLN A 149 2.39 -2.12 -17.45
N THR A 150 1.35 -2.82 -17.01
CA THR A 150 1.43 -3.90 -16.01
C THR A 150 2.26 -5.07 -16.52
N TYR A 151 2.16 -5.40 -17.81
CA TYR A 151 2.97 -6.46 -18.41
C TYR A 151 4.46 -6.14 -18.45
N SER A 152 4.81 -4.91 -18.86
CA SER A 152 6.20 -4.45 -18.97
C SER A 152 6.84 -4.16 -17.62
N GLN A 153 6.06 -3.63 -16.67
CA GLN A 153 6.49 -3.27 -15.32
C GLN A 153 5.49 -3.83 -14.32
N PRO A 154 5.51 -5.15 -14.06
CA PRO A 154 4.60 -5.77 -13.12
C PRO A 154 4.79 -5.16 -11.73
N PRO A 155 3.70 -4.89 -10.99
CA PRO A 155 3.80 -4.31 -9.67
C PRO A 155 4.50 -5.30 -8.74
N LEU A 156 5.67 -4.89 -8.24
CA LEU A 156 6.51 -5.69 -7.38
C LEU A 156 6.05 -5.57 -5.92
N PRO A 157 6.06 -6.67 -5.14
CA PRO A 157 5.66 -6.65 -3.74
C PRO A 157 6.60 -5.80 -2.90
N GLN A 158 6.07 -5.21 -1.84
CA GLN A 158 6.82 -4.67 -0.70
C GLN A 158 6.58 -5.56 0.50
N THR A 159 7.64 -6.10 1.08
CA THR A 159 7.56 -6.91 2.29
C THR A 159 7.51 -5.99 3.52
N PHE A 160 6.58 -6.30 4.41
CA PHE A 160 6.47 -5.72 5.75
C PHE A 160 6.71 -6.83 6.77
N TYR A 161 7.68 -6.60 7.66
CA TYR A 161 7.98 -7.49 8.77
C TYR A 161 7.16 -7.06 10.00
N ILE A 162 6.75 -8.06 10.76
CA ILE A 162 5.94 -7.91 11.96
C ILE A 162 6.52 -8.78 13.07
N ASP A 163 6.21 -8.41 14.30
CA ASP A 163 6.64 -9.14 15.49
C ASP A 163 5.50 -9.10 16.52
N ASN A 164 4.87 -10.24 16.77
CA ASN A 164 3.81 -10.38 17.77
C ASN A 164 2.69 -9.32 17.62
N GLY A 165 2.23 -9.11 16.39
CA GLY A 165 1.16 -8.15 16.06
C GLY A 165 1.62 -6.70 16.00
N LYS A 166 2.92 -6.45 16.20
CA LYS A 166 3.55 -5.13 16.06
C LYS A 166 4.22 -4.98 14.70
N GLY A 167 4.48 -3.73 14.31
CA GLY A 167 4.87 -3.34 12.95
C GLY A 167 3.72 -2.66 12.22
N PHE A 168 3.90 -2.39 10.92
CA PHE A 168 2.87 -1.73 10.12
C PHE A 168 1.61 -2.60 10.02
N SER A 169 0.46 -2.05 10.40
CA SER A 169 -0.83 -2.73 10.19
C SER A 169 -1.11 -2.91 8.70
N LYS A 170 -2.08 -3.76 8.36
CA LYS A 170 -2.56 -3.95 6.99
C LYS A 170 -2.88 -2.61 6.32
N GLU A 171 -3.62 -1.74 7.01
CA GLU A 171 -4.03 -0.45 6.43
C GLU A 171 -2.85 0.51 6.26
N GLN A 172 -1.94 0.58 7.24
CA GLN A 172 -0.73 1.39 7.14
C GLN A 172 0.17 0.95 5.98
N ALA A 173 0.41 -0.36 5.86
CA ALA A 173 1.21 -0.92 4.79
C ALA A 173 0.59 -0.65 3.41
N GLY A 174 -0.74 -0.75 3.29
CA GLY A 174 -1.47 -0.35 2.10
C GLY A 174 -1.32 1.13 1.79
N ASN A 175 -1.47 2.01 2.78
CA ASN A 175 -1.32 3.46 2.61
C ASN A 175 0.10 3.86 2.17
N LEU A 176 1.13 3.23 2.74
CA LEU A 176 2.52 3.41 2.31
C LEU A 176 2.71 3.04 0.84
N MET A 177 2.15 1.91 0.41
CA MET A 177 2.20 1.45 -0.98
C MET A 177 1.41 2.34 -1.95
N LEU A 178 0.41 3.07 -1.45
CA LEU A 178 -0.32 4.10 -2.20
C LEU A 178 0.41 5.45 -2.26
N GLY A 179 1.56 5.55 -1.58
CA GLY A 179 2.42 6.73 -1.52
C GLY A 179 2.10 7.71 -0.42
N ASN A 180 1.25 7.34 0.54
CA ASN A 180 0.89 8.18 1.66
C ASN A 180 1.93 8.06 2.78
N ALA A 181 2.02 9.08 3.63
CA ALA A 181 2.83 9.03 4.84
C ALA A 181 2.05 8.37 5.99
N VAL A 182 2.73 7.55 6.78
CA VAL A 182 2.16 6.91 7.98
C VAL A 182 3.00 7.30 9.19
N TYR A 183 2.36 7.59 10.30
CA TYR A 183 3.01 7.86 11.57
C TYR A 183 3.18 6.57 12.40
N ARG A 184 4.34 6.44 13.05
CA ARG A 184 4.66 5.37 13.99
C ARG A 184 5.30 5.97 15.24
N ASP A 185 4.88 5.51 16.40
CA ASP A 185 5.35 5.95 17.72
C ASP A 185 6.11 4.86 18.50
N ASP A 186 6.30 3.70 17.87
CA ASP A 186 6.87 2.50 18.46
C ASP A 186 8.07 1.94 17.66
N LEU A 187 8.75 2.79 16.89
CA LEU A 187 9.93 2.38 16.13
C LEU A 187 11.14 2.22 17.05
N LEU A 188 12.05 1.32 16.70
CA LEU A 188 13.29 1.08 17.42
C LEU A 188 14.49 1.28 16.50
N ASN A 189 15.51 2.00 16.97
CA ASN A 189 16.77 2.11 16.24
C ASN A 189 17.66 0.87 16.48
N PHE A 190 18.83 0.80 15.85
CA PHE A 190 19.74 -0.34 15.98
C PHE A 190 20.25 -0.58 17.42
N GLN A 191 20.16 0.43 18.29
CA GLN A 191 20.54 0.34 19.70
C GLN A 191 19.34 -0.05 20.60
N GLY A 192 18.16 -0.29 20.01
CA GLY A 192 16.93 -0.56 20.74
C GLY A 192 16.28 0.67 21.37
N VAL A 193 16.72 1.89 21.02
CA VAL A 193 16.10 3.12 21.51
C VAL A 193 14.83 3.41 20.72
N GLY A 194 13.73 3.61 21.44
CA GLY A 194 12.44 3.99 20.90
C GLY A 194 12.45 5.38 20.26
N TYR A 195 11.81 5.52 19.11
CA TYR A 195 11.55 6.80 18.48
C TYR A 195 10.23 6.78 17.71
N GLN A 196 9.73 7.98 17.44
CA GLN A 196 8.54 8.20 16.64
C GLN A 196 8.89 8.94 15.36
N ALA A 197 8.21 8.61 14.27
CA ALA A 197 8.47 9.21 12.97
C ALA A 197 7.27 9.08 12.04
N TRP A 198 7.18 10.01 11.10
CA TRP A 198 6.46 9.77 9.86
C TRP A 198 7.32 8.95 8.90
N VAL A 199 6.71 8.02 8.20
CA VAL A 199 7.35 7.09 7.27
C VAL A 199 6.69 7.18 5.90
N THR A 200 7.49 7.15 4.84
CA THR A 200 7.03 7.04 3.44
C THR A 200 7.89 6.04 2.68
N LEU A 201 7.38 5.45 1.61
CA LEU A 201 8.19 4.67 0.67
C LEU A 201 8.83 5.58 -0.39
N ASN A 202 10.09 5.31 -0.72
CA ASN A 202 10.84 6.04 -1.73
C ASN A 202 10.83 5.30 -3.08
N PHE A 203 9.76 5.51 -3.86
CA PHE A 203 9.61 4.92 -5.19
C PHE A 203 10.60 5.43 -6.25
N ASN A 204 11.37 6.48 -5.95
CA ASN A 204 12.35 7.09 -6.86
C ASN A 204 13.77 6.54 -6.68
N LYS A 205 13.97 5.66 -5.70
CA LYS A 205 15.23 4.96 -5.45
C LYS A 205 15.11 3.52 -5.90
N GLU A 206 16.26 2.94 -6.22
CA GLU A 206 16.36 1.51 -6.50
C GLU A 206 15.90 0.72 -5.27
N ARG A 207 15.28 -0.43 -5.53
CA ARG A 207 14.93 -1.37 -4.48
C ARG A 207 16.21 -1.96 -3.87
N ASP A 208 16.14 -2.33 -2.61
CA ASP A 208 17.26 -2.98 -1.92
C ASP A 208 17.50 -4.41 -2.44
N ARG A 209 18.51 -5.08 -1.88
CA ARG A 209 18.85 -6.48 -2.23
C ARG A 209 17.74 -7.50 -1.95
N TYR A 210 16.75 -7.15 -1.14
CA TYR A 210 15.58 -7.97 -0.83
C TYR A 210 14.38 -7.60 -1.71
N GLY A 211 14.57 -6.68 -2.66
CA GLY A 211 13.54 -6.20 -3.54
C GLY A 211 12.55 -5.25 -2.87
N ASN A 212 12.89 -4.56 -1.79
CA ASN A 212 12.01 -3.60 -1.11
C ASN A 212 12.35 -2.14 -1.45
N TYR A 213 11.35 -1.26 -1.46
CA TYR A 213 11.60 0.18 -1.55
C TYR A 213 12.25 0.69 -0.26
N PRO A 214 13.27 1.57 -0.37
CA PRO A 214 13.78 2.28 0.79
C PRO A 214 12.69 3.13 1.45
N MET A 215 12.70 3.22 2.78
CA MET A 215 11.81 4.09 3.54
C MET A 215 12.48 5.44 3.81
N ASN A 216 11.76 6.54 3.66
CA ASN A 216 12.17 7.82 4.26
C ASN A 216 11.50 7.93 5.63
N GLN A 217 12.28 8.34 6.62
CA GLN A 217 11.82 8.56 8.00
C GLN A 217 12.00 10.04 8.36
N TYR A 218 10.97 10.61 8.97
CA TYR A 218 10.92 12.00 9.41
C TYR A 218 10.69 11.99 10.92
N ASN A 219 11.79 11.95 11.67
CA ASN A 219 11.80 11.76 13.12
C ASN A 219 11.05 12.88 13.84
N ASP A 220 10.14 12.55 14.72
CA ASP A 220 9.37 13.51 15.51
C ASP A 220 9.92 13.56 16.95
N PRO A 221 10.29 14.73 17.50
CA PRO A 221 10.04 16.08 16.97
C PRO A 221 11.18 16.67 16.11
N ALA A 222 12.32 15.99 15.98
CA ALA A 222 13.54 16.55 15.38
C ALA A 222 13.38 17.06 13.93
N TYR A 223 12.47 16.46 13.16
CA TYR A 223 12.14 16.88 11.80
C TYR A 223 11.27 18.15 11.76
N GLY A 224 10.59 18.50 12.85
CA GLY A 224 9.84 19.74 12.99
C GLY A 224 8.55 19.80 12.17
N PHE A 225 7.87 18.66 11.96
CA PHE A 225 6.50 18.62 11.45
C PHE A 225 5.54 18.19 12.54
N ASP A 226 4.75 19.13 13.05
CA ASP A 226 3.65 18.86 13.97
C ASP A 226 2.32 18.83 13.20
N LEU A 227 1.62 17.70 13.28
CA LEU A 227 0.34 17.51 12.58
C LEU A 227 -0.77 18.37 13.18
N ASN A 228 -0.86 18.46 14.50
CA ASN A 228 -1.95 19.14 15.19
C ASN A 228 -1.83 20.64 14.99
N GLU A 229 -0.64 21.20 15.18
CA GLU A 229 -0.34 22.60 14.86
C GLU A 229 -0.65 22.89 13.38
N THR A 230 -0.35 21.97 12.46
CA THR A 230 -0.62 22.17 11.03
C THR A 230 -2.11 22.14 10.73
N LEU A 231 -2.87 21.20 11.29
CA LEU A 231 -4.33 21.11 11.11
C LEU A 231 -5.03 22.37 11.63
N GLU A 232 -4.56 22.92 12.75
CA GLU A 232 -5.13 24.11 13.38
C GLU A 232 -5.00 25.38 12.52
N LYS A 233 -4.06 25.43 11.57
CA LYS A 233 -3.90 26.56 10.64
C LYS A 233 -5.05 26.69 9.65
N PHE A 234 -5.83 25.63 9.44
CA PHE A 234 -6.89 25.57 8.44
C PHE A 234 -8.29 25.62 9.08
N ARG A 235 -9.27 26.17 8.35
CA ARG A 235 -10.69 26.19 8.70
C ARG A 235 -11.34 24.83 8.41
N ILE A 236 -10.99 23.81 9.20
CA ILE A 236 -11.52 22.44 9.10
C ILE A 236 -12.59 22.22 10.18
N LYS A 237 -13.84 21.94 9.78
CA LYS A 237 -14.97 21.79 10.73
C LYS A 237 -14.79 20.63 11.70
N GLU A 238 -14.17 19.53 11.26
CA GLU A 238 -13.89 18.37 12.11
C GLU A 238 -12.90 18.69 13.26
N MET A 239 -12.16 19.81 13.19
CA MET A 239 -11.28 20.25 14.26
C MET A 239 -12.01 21.02 15.39
N GLU A 240 -13.27 21.42 15.19
CA GLU A 240 -14.02 22.22 16.18
C GLU A 240 -14.43 21.42 17.42
N LYS A 241 -14.60 20.09 17.28
CA LYS A 241 -14.99 19.20 18.38
C LYS A 241 -13.85 18.25 18.72
N PRO A 242 -13.47 18.07 20.00
CA PRO A 242 -12.36 17.20 20.40
C PRO A 242 -12.47 15.77 19.85
N GLU A 243 -13.68 15.19 19.86
CA GLU A 243 -13.92 13.82 19.40
C GLU A 243 -13.71 13.65 17.89
N THR A 244 -14.14 14.62 17.08
CA THR A 244 -13.92 14.57 15.63
C THR A 244 -12.49 14.90 15.27
N ALA A 245 -11.84 15.80 16.02
CA ALA A 245 -10.43 16.15 15.83
C ALA A 245 -9.53 14.94 16.08
N LYS A 246 -9.73 14.22 17.20
CA LYS A 246 -9.00 12.98 17.51
C LYS A 246 -9.18 11.91 16.43
N LYS A 247 -10.41 11.72 15.93
CA LYS A 247 -10.68 10.75 14.85
C LYS A 247 -10.00 11.15 13.54
N LEU A 248 -10.01 12.45 13.21
CA LEU A 248 -9.31 12.99 12.05
C LEU A 248 -7.80 12.75 12.19
N GLU A 249 -7.21 13.14 13.32
CA GLU A 249 -5.80 12.95 13.62
C GLU A 249 -5.39 11.49 13.51
N ALA A 250 -6.11 10.57 14.16
CA ALA A 250 -5.82 9.14 14.10
C ALA A 250 -5.89 8.59 12.66
N SER A 251 -6.90 9.00 11.89
CA SER A 251 -7.05 8.60 10.49
C SER A 251 -5.87 9.09 9.64
N VAL A 252 -5.46 10.35 9.83
CA VAL A 252 -4.34 10.96 9.11
C VAL A 252 -2.99 10.35 9.51
N ARG A 253 -2.76 10.09 10.80
CA ARG A 253 -1.58 9.36 11.30
C ARG A 253 -1.51 7.94 10.73
N ASN A 254 -2.64 7.30 10.50
CA ASN A 254 -2.71 5.99 9.85
C ASN A 254 -2.43 6.06 8.32
N GLY A 255 -2.22 7.25 7.77
CA GLY A 255 -1.95 7.49 6.35
C GLY A 255 -3.19 7.49 5.46
N ASN A 256 -4.37 7.58 6.06
CA ASN A 256 -5.61 7.73 5.30
C ASN A 256 -5.71 9.14 4.70
N MET A 257 -6.56 9.26 3.66
CA MET A 257 -6.96 10.56 3.11
C MET A 257 -8.44 10.84 3.42
N PRO A 258 -8.78 11.19 4.67
CA PRO A 258 -10.16 11.39 5.09
C PRO A 258 -10.81 12.55 4.34
N MET A 259 -12.12 12.43 4.13
CA MET A 259 -12.94 13.54 3.65
C MET A 259 -13.23 14.46 4.84
N VAL A 260 -12.89 15.74 4.68
CA VAL A 260 -13.11 16.80 5.68
C VAL A 260 -13.94 17.92 5.08
N THR A 261 -14.62 18.67 5.93
CA THR A 261 -15.37 19.84 5.53
C THR A 261 -14.54 21.09 5.83
N VAL A 262 -14.13 21.79 4.78
CA VAL A 262 -13.35 23.02 4.89
C VAL A 262 -14.18 24.23 4.49
N GLU A 263 -13.83 25.37 5.06
CA GLU A 263 -14.47 26.65 4.78
C GLU A 263 -13.46 27.62 4.14
N ASN A 264 -13.86 28.30 3.06
CA ASN A 264 -13.02 29.31 2.42
C ASN A 264 -13.15 30.68 3.12
N GLN A 265 -12.42 31.68 2.62
CA GLN A 265 -12.47 33.05 3.19
C GLN A 265 -13.86 33.72 3.09
N ASN A 266 -14.72 33.27 2.18
CA ASN A 266 -16.10 33.77 2.02
C ASN A 266 -17.11 32.99 2.87
N ASN A 267 -16.63 32.13 3.78
CA ASN A 267 -17.43 31.21 4.59
C ASN A 267 -18.21 30.15 3.78
N GLU A 268 -17.79 29.88 2.54
CA GLU A 268 -18.38 28.81 1.73
C GLU A 268 -17.73 27.47 2.08
N THR A 269 -18.56 26.46 2.32
CA THR A 269 -18.10 25.13 2.70
C THR A 269 -17.91 24.21 1.51
N GLN A 270 -16.86 23.40 1.53
CA GLN A 270 -16.65 22.33 0.56
C GLN A 270 -16.08 21.07 1.23
N LYS A 271 -16.43 19.90 0.69
CA LYS A 271 -15.84 18.63 1.12
C LYS A 271 -14.63 18.31 0.26
N VAL A 272 -13.51 18.04 0.92
CA VAL A 272 -12.23 17.73 0.28
C VAL A 272 -11.54 16.58 0.99
N ARG A 273 -10.75 15.79 0.27
CA ARG A 273 -9.82 14.83 0.87
C ARG A 273 -8.59 15.58 1.38
N LEU A 274 -8.15 15.24 2.59
CA LEU A 274 -6.95 15.77 3.22
C LEU A 274 -5.81 14.75 3.12
N GLU A 275 -4.62 15.18 2.71
CA GLU A 275 -3.40 14.37 2.66
C GLU A 275 -2.28 15.07 3.43
N VAL A 276 -1.52 14.31 4.23
CA VAL A 276 -0.27 14.80 4.83
C VAL A 276 0.85 14.79 3.80
N ALA A 277 1.43 15.95 3.57
CA ALA A 277 2.62 16.15 2.76
C ALA A 277 3.82 16.36 3.67
N VAL A 278 4.17 15.34 4.47
CA VAL A 278 5.19 15.44 5.54
C VAL A 278 6.51 16.04 5.06
N ARG A 279 6.95 15.68 3.86
CA ARG A 279 8.17 16.21 3.23
C ARG A 279 8.18 17.74 3.13
N PHE A 280 7.01 18.36 2.94
CA PHE A 280 6.83 19.81 2.84
C PHE A 280 6.32 20.43 4.15
N ARG A 281 6.18 19.62 5.20
CA ARG A 281 5.64 19.99 6.51
C ARG A 281 4.30 20.73 6.36
N ASN A 282 3.38 20.15 5.60
CA ASN A 282 2.08 20.76 5.31
C ASN A 282 1.02 19.70 4.92
N LEU A 283 -0.18 20.18 4.61
CA LEU A 283 -1.32 19.41 4.12
C LEU A 283 -1.61 19.76 2.65
N ASN A 284 -2.13 18.77 1.92
CA ASN A 284 -2.73 18.95 0.61
C ASN A 284 -4.23 18.65 0.69
N PHE A 285 -5.00 19.35 -0.12
CA PHE A 285 -6.43 19.14 -0.25
C PHE A 285 -6.77 18.76 -1.68
N PHE A 286 -7.66 17.79 -1.84
CA PHE A 286 -8.11 17.30 -3.14
C PHE A 286 -9.62 17.23 -3.19
N ARG A 287 -10.20 17.51 -4.35
CA ARG A 287 -11.60 17.19 -4.64
C ARG A 287 -11.81 15.68 -4.63
N GLU A 288 -13.07 15.27 -4.64
CA GLU A 288 -13.43 13.85 -4.73
C GLU A 288 -12.89 13.17 -6.00
N ASP A 289 -12.80 13.92 -7.12
CA ASP A 289 -12.21 13.46 -8.39
C ASP A 289 -10.66 13.40 -8.38
N GLY A 290 -10.03 13.73 -7.24
CA GLY A 290 -8.59 13.70 -7.05
C GLY A 290 -7.86 14.95 -7.55
N LYS A 291 -8.55 15.98 -8.05
CA LYS A 291 -7.89 17.23 -8.45
C LYS A 291 -7.46 18.04 -7.23
N PRO A 292 -6.24 18.61 -7.22
CA PRO A 292 -5.77 19.42 -6.11
C PRO A 292 -6.60 20.70 -5.98
N VAL A 293 -6.73 21.18 -4.75
CA VAL A 293 -7.41 22.42 -4.38
C VAL A 293 -6.39 23.34 -3.70
N MET A 294 -6.45 24.64 -3.99
CA MET A 294 -5.53 25.63 -3.41
C MET A 294 -5.75 25.72 -1.90
N ARG A 295 -4.80 25.23 -1.12
CA ARG A 295 -4.92 25.13 0.35
C ARG A 295 -4.99 26.49 1.04
N GLU A 296 -4.38 27.51 0.44
CA GLU A 296 -4.33 28.89 0.95
C GLU A 296 -5.73 29.47 1.17
N GLN A 297 -6.73 29.06 0.38
CA GLN A 297 -8.09 29.56 0.51
C GLN A 297 -8.76 29.11 1.82
N PHE A 298 -8.21 28.11 2.51
CA PHE A 298 -8.73 27.53 3.76
C PHE A 298 -7.97 27.97 5.01
N LEU A 299 -6.96 28.85 4.88
CA LEU A 299 -6.20 29.32 6.04
C LEU A 299 -7.07 30.15 6.98
N LYS A 300 -6.84 30.01 8.29
CA LYS A 300 -7.37 30.96 9.27
C LYS A 300 -6.65 32.31 9.13
N GLU A 301 -7.32 33.38 9.56
CA GLU A 301 -6.74 34.72 9.55
C GLU A 301 -5.44 34.77 10.37
N GLY A 302 -4.42 35.48 9.86
CA GLY A 302 -3.11 35.58 10.49
C GLY A 302 -2.18 34.36 10.31
N GLN A 303 -2.63 33.28 9.66
CA GLN A 303 -1.79 32.13 9.34
C GLN A 303 -1.13 32.26 7.97
N ASP A 304 0.13 31.85 7.85
CA ASP A 304 0.85 31.78 6.58
C ASP A 304 1.49 30.40 6.34
N LEU A 305 1.92 30.18 5.09
CA LEU A 305 2.61 28.97 4.65
C LEU A 305 4.07 29.22 4.20
N SER A 306 4.67 30.33 4.65
CA SER A 306 6.02 30.76 4.29
C SER A 306 7.06 29.67 4.57
N GLN A 307 7.00 29.03 5.74
CA GLN A 307 7.90 27.95 6.12
C GLN A 307 7.76 26.72 5.19
N SER A 308 6.53 26.30 4.90
CA SER A 308 6.28 25.19 3.96
C SER A 308 6.73 25.53 2.53
N ARG A 309 6.56 26.79 2.08
CA ARG A 309 7.02 27.27 0.78
C ARG A 309 8.55 27.29 0.68
N ALA A 310 9.23 27.78 1.71
CA ALA A 310 10.69 27.75 1.80
C ALA A 310 11.23 26.31 1.75
N ASN A 311 10.62 25.40 2.50
CA ASN A 311 10.95 23.97 2.49
C ASN A 311 10.77 23.35 1.09
N ALA A 312 9.67 23.69 0.39
CA ALA A 312 9.42 23.20 -0.96
C ALA A 312 10.46 23.67 -1.99
N MET A 313 10.89 24.93 -1.91
CA MET A 313 11.91 25.49 -2.81
C MET A 313 13.28 24.84 -2.60
N GLY A 314 13.75 24.69 -1.35
CA GLY A 314 15.03 24.04 -1.05
C GLY A 314 15.06 22.56 -1.47
N LEU A 315 13.94 21.84 -1.32
CA LEU A 315 13.82 20.44 -1.74
C LEU A 315 13.77 20.26 -3.26
N GLY A 316 13.21 21.22 -4.00
CA GLY A 316 13.17 21.20 -5.46
C GLY A 316 14.54 21.42 -6.09
N GLN A 317 15.37 22.29 -5.52
CA GLN A 317 16.75 22.54 -5.94
C GLN A 317 17.62 21.27 -5.79
N ASN A 318 17.59 20.62 -4.62
CA ASN A 318 18.32 19.38 -4.37
C ASN A 318 17.92 18.22 -5.32
N GLN A 319 16.66 18.17 -5.77
CA GLN A 319 16.22 17.15 -6.72
C GLN A 319 16.66 17.43 -8.16
N ASN A 320 16.68 18.69 -8.58
CA ASN A 320 17.20 19.07 -9.88
C ASN A 320 18.70 18.80 -9.97
N GLU A 321 19.47 19.14 -8.93
CA GLU A 321 20.91 18.83 -8.87
C GLU A 321 21.19 17.32 -8.91
N ALA A 322 20.42 16.52 -8.15
CA ALA A 322 20.55 15.05 -8.17
C ALA A 322 20.12 14.42 -9.51
N ARG A 323 19.18 15.04 -10.25
CA ARG A 323 18.79 14.61 -11.60
C ARG A 323 19.86 14.96 -12.63
N THR A 324 20.40 16.18 -12.59
CA THR A 324 21.46 16.64 -13.49
C THR A 324 22.73 15.81 -13.31
N ALA A 325 23.12 15.48 -12.07
CA ALA A 325 24.27 14.63 -11.77
C ALA A 325 24.13 13.17 -12.25
N ARG A 326 22.89 12.68 -12.43
CA ARG A 326 22.60 11.35 -12.97
C ARG A 326 22.54 11.31 -14.51
N MET A 327 22.27 12.44 -15.17
CA MET A 327 22.32 12.55 -16.64
C MET A 327 23.72 12.82 -17.17
N ALA A 328 24.64 13.25 -16.31
CA ALA A 328 26.05 13.50 -16.64
C ALA A 328 26.97 12.28 -16.40
N ARG A 329 26.41 11.13 -16.02
CA ARG A 329 27.07 9.81 -15.94
C ARG A 329 26.36 8.86 -16.87
#